data_AF-A0A646HL57-F1
#
_entry.id   AF-A0A646HL57-F1
#
_cell.length_a   1.000
_cell.length_b   1.000
_cell.length_c   1.000
_cell.angle_alpha   90.00
_cell.angle_beta   90.00
_cell.angle_gamma   90.00
#
_symmetry.space_group_name_H-M   'P 1'
#
loop_
_entity.id
_entity.type
_entity.pdbx_description
1 polymer ?
#
loop_
_entity_poly.entity_id
_entity_poly.type
_entity_poly.pdbx_seq_one_letter_code
_entity_poly.pdbx_strand_id
1 'polypeptide(L)'
;MKNDRSRRRHIAKLTAKEIKSCQFFAASGRRINAHKVEIKFQGDNNVVVSAVFFDDAPHKQTIIRWYNHRYYTLQYGAKEAKPYNMTLAKWKSMNNG
;
A
#
# COMPACT_ATOMS: atom_id res chain seq x y z
N MET A 1 9.30 23.91 -22.52
CA MET A 1 8.18 23.36 -21.71
C MET A 1 8.12 21.84 -21.92
N LYS A 2 8.90 21.05 -21.15
CA LYS A 2 9.06 19.60 -21.38
C LYS A 2 7.92 18.81 -20.72
N ASN A 3 6.95 18.40 -21.55
CA ASN A 3 6.15 17.17 -21.48
C ASN A 3 5.52 16.75 -20.14
N ASP A 4 4.43 17.42 -19.76
CA ASP A 4 3.56 17.05 -18.64
C ASP A 4 2.95 15.63 -18.78
N ARG A 5 2.83 15.13 -20.01
CA ARG A 5 2.31 13.79 -20.34
C ARG A 5 3.30 12.64 -20.01
N SER A 6 4.61 12.89 -20.08
CA SER A 6 5.67 11.93 -19.69
C SER A 6 5.75 11.80 -18.16
N ARG A 7 5.58 12.92 -17.46
CA ARG A 7 5.58 12.96 -15.99
C ARG A 7 4.39 12.21 -15.38
N ARG A 8 3.21 12.25 -16.02
CA ARG A 8 2.02 11.44 -15.63
C ARG A 8 2.20 9.93 -15.85
N ARG A 9 3.00 9.49 -16.82
CA ARG A 9 3.35 8.06 -16.99
C ARG A 9 4.22 7.53 -15.83
N HIS A 10 4.89 8.41 -15.09
CA HIS A 10 5.66 8.13 -13.88
C HIS A 10 4.87 8.33 -12.58
N ILE A 11 3.54 8.27 -12.60
CA ILE A 11 2.81 7.88 -11.38
C ILE A 11 3.22 6.42 -11.13
N ALA A 12 4.30 6.23 -10.36
CA ALA A 12 4.95 4.94 -10.08
C ALA A 12 3.90 3.89 -9.73
N LYS A 13 3.49 3.11 -10.74
CA LYS A 13 2.63 1.96 -10.57
C LYS A 13 3.46 0.87 -9.92
N LEU A 14 2.85 0.08 -9.04
CA LEU A 14 3.49 -1.13 -8.54
C LEU A 14 3.69 -2.09 -9.72
N THR A 15 4.88 -2.69 -9.79
CA THR A 15 5.18 -3.75 -10.74
C THR A 15 4.37 -5.00 -10.43
N ALA A 16 4.21 -5.90 -11.39
CA ALA A 16 3.51 -7.16 -11.17
C ALA A 16 4.15 -8.00 -10.03
N LYS A 17 5.49 -7.93 -9.86
CA LYS A 17 6.21 -8.61 -8.78
C LYS A 17 5.89 -8.00 -7.42
N GLU A 18 5.87 -6.68 -7.32
CA GLU A 18 5.47 -5.98 -6.09
C GLU A 18 4.01 -6.28 -5.74
N ILE A 19 3.12 -6.32 -6.73
CA ILE A 19 1.70 -6.66 -6.52
C ILE A 19 1.55 -8.08 -5.96
N LYS A 20 2.26 -9.08 -6.52
CA LYS A 20 2.27 -10.44 -5.96
C LYS A 20 2.73 -10.46 -4.50
N SER A 21 3.75 -9.67 -4.17
CA SER A 21 4.24 -9.54 -2.79
C SER A 21 3.18 -8.90 -1.88
N CYS A 22 2.54 -7.83 -2.34
CA CYS A 22 1.44 -7.19 -1.62
C CYS A 22 0.25 -8.13 -1.39
N GLN A 23 -0.12 -8.92 -2.41
CA GLN A 23 -1.18 -9.93 -2.31
C GLN A 23 -0.85 -10.97 -1.24
N PHE A 24 0.40 -11.44 -1.20
CA PHE A 24 0.86 -12.39 -0.19
C PHE A 24 0.69 -11.81 1.22
N PHE A 25 1.24 -10.63 1.51
CA PHE A 25 1.14 -10.05 2.85
C PHE A 25 -0.29 -9.68 3.24
N ALA A 26 -1.07 -9.13 2.32
CA ALA A 26 -2.48 -8.81 2.53
C ALA A 26 -3.32 -10.06 2.85
N ALA A 27 -3.11 -11.15 2.09
CA ALA A 27 -3.81 -12.42 2.32
C ALA A 27 -3.38 -13.06 3.64
N SER A 28 -2.08 -13.03 3.97
CA SER A 28 -1.58 -13.52 5.26
C SER A 28 -2.17 -12.76 6.43
N GLY A 29 -2.23 -11.42 6.35
CA GLY A 29 -2.87 -10.57 7.36
C GLY A 29 -4.34 -10.92 7.57
N ARG A 30 -5.12 -11.02 6.48
CA ARG A 30 -6.53 -11.44 6.55
C ARG A 30 -6.73 -12.80 7.17
N ARG A 31 -5.90 -13.78 6.83
CA ARG A 31 -6.01 -15.16 7.37
C ARG A 31 -5.89 -15.21 8.89
N ILE A 32 -5.15 -14.28 9.48
CA ILE A 32 -4.97 -14.19 10.94
C ILE A 32 -5.84 -13.09 11.57
N ASN A 33 -6.83 -12.55 10.84
CA ASN A 33 -7.67 -11.43 11.25
C ASN A 33 -6.87 -10.19 11.72
N ALA A 34 -5.69 -9.95 11.13
CA ALA A 34 -4.90 -8.77 11.43
C ALA A 34 -5.47 -7.55 10.70
N HIS A 35 -5.81 -6.51 11.46
CA HIS A 35 -6.21 -5.21 10.92
C HIS A 35 -5.06 -4.52 10.16
N LYS A 36 -3.81 -4.72 10.61
CA LYS A 36 -2.61 -4.09 10.06
C LYS A 36 -1.44 -5.09 10.00
N VAL A 37 -0.77 -5.15 8.86
CA VAL A 37 0.52 -5.83 8.68
C VAL A 37 1.57 -4.78 8.34
N GLU A 38 2.72 -4.82 9.01
CA GLU A 38 3.80 -3.85 8.80
C GLU A 38 5.15 -4.57 8.71
N ILE A 39 5.90 -4.25 7.66
CA ILE A 39 7.26 -4.73 7.43
C ILE A 39 8.18 -3.53 7.50
N LYS A 40 9.22 -3.62 8.34
CA LYS A 40 10.21 -2.56 8.54
C LYS A 40 11.61 -3.11 8.30
N PHE A 41 12.39 -2.39 7.52
CA PHE A 41 13.83 -2.59 7.43
C PHE A 41 14.48 -1.48 8.25
N GLN A 42 15.22 -1.88 9.28
CA GLN A 42 15.93 -0.97 10.16
C GLN A 42 17.41 -0.98 9.76
N GLY A 43 18.01 0.21 9.74
CA GLY A 43 19.45 0.42 9.60
C GLY A 43 19.89 1.26 10.78
N ASP A 44 20.92 0.80 11.49
CA ASP A 44 21.32 1.33 12.80
C ASP A 44 20.11 1.50 13.73
N ASN A 45 19.72 2.76 13.99
CA ASN A 45 18.63 3.12 14.89
C ASN A 45 17.39 3.68 14.19
N ASN A 46 17.32 3.63 12.84
CA ASN A 46 16.24 4.24 12.06
C ASN A 46 15.55 3.25 11.12
N VAL A 47 14.26 3.46 10.84
CA VAL A 47 13.54 2.72 9.79
C VAL A 47 13.93 3.31 8.43
N VAL A 48 14.65 2.52 7.62
CA VAL A 48 15.13 2.94 6.30
C VAL A 48 14.03 2.73 5.25
N VAL A 49 13.24 1.67 5.40
CA VAL A 49 12.20 1.27 4.44
C VAL A 49 11.05 0.62 5.23
N SER A 50 9.81 0.97 4.89
CA SER A 50 8.63 0.29 5.46
C SER A 50 7.55 0.05 4.42
N ALA A 51 6.88 -1.09 4.49
CA ALA A 51 5.63 -1.35 3.78
C ALA A 51 4.53 -1.68 4.79
N VAL A 52 3.36 -1.07 4.63
CA VAL A 52 2.21 -1.25 5.53
C VAL A 52 0.99 -1.65 4.73
N PHE A 53 0.25 -2.62 5.24
CA PHE A 53 -0.96 -3.16 4.63
C PHE A 53 -2.09 -3.06 5.66
N PHE A 54 -3.14 -2.32 5.32
CA PHE A 54 -4.36 -2.20 6.12
C PHE A 54 -5.47 -2.97 5.42
N ASP A 55 -6.11 -3.88 6.14
CA ASP A 55 -7.27 -4.57 5.58
C ASP A 55 -8.51 -3.67 5.64
N ASP A 56 -9.09 -3.41 4.48
CA ASP A 56 -10.28 -2.57 4.33
C ASP A 56 -11.42 -3.47 3.85
N ALA A 57 -11.85 -4.36 4.75
CA ALA A 57 -12.86 -5.38 4.50
C ALA A 57 -14.19 -4.83 3.95
N PRO A 58 -14.74 -3.69 4.44
CA PRO A 58 -15.98 -3.11 3.90
C PRO A 58 -15.90 -2.80 2.40
N HIS A 59 -14.73 -2.39 1.91
CA HIS A 59 -14.49 -2.08 0.50
C HIS A 59 -13.84 -3.22 -0.28
N LYS A 60 -13.69 -4.40 0.35
CA LYS A 60 -13.07 -5.61 -0.22
C LYS A 60 -11.70 -5.35 -0.84
N GLN A 61 -10.88 -4.56 -0.13
CA GLN A 61 -9.57 -4.17 -0.62
C GLN A 61 -8.54 -4.10 0.50
N THR A 62 -7.28 -3.95 0.12
CA THR A 62 -6.18 -3.64 1.02
C THR A 62 -5.61 -2.28 0.66
N ILE A 63 -5.46 -1.41 1.66
CA ILE A 63 -4.77 -0.13 1.51
C ILE A 63 -3.30 -0.36 1.82
N ILE A 64 -2.44 0.00 0.88
CA ILE A 64 -1.00 -0.27 0.91
C ILE A 64 -0.27 1.07 1.02
N ARG A 65 0.54 1.25 2.06
CA ARG A 65 1.58 2.28 2.11
C ARG A 65 2.89 1.62 1.69
N TRP A 66 3.36 1.89 0.48
CA TRP A 66 4.58 1.28 -0.05
C TRP A 66 5.83 2.00 0.44
N TYR A 67 7.01 1.44 0.19
CA TYR A 67 8.28 2.00 0.68
C TYR A 67 8.57 3.42 0.18
N ASN A 68 8.00 3.81 -0.95
CA ASN A 68 8.11 5.14 -1.53
C ASN A 68 7.14 6.17 -0.88
N HIS A 69 6.54 5.82 0.27
CA HIS A 69 5.54 6.60 1.00
C HIS A 69 4.25 6.92 0.23
N ARG A 70 4.02 6.30 -0.94
CA ARG A 70 2.77 6.44 -1.69
C ARG A 70 1.76 5.39 -1.22
N TYR A 71 0.49 5.77 -1.37
CA TYR A 71 -0.62 4.90 -1.05
C TYR A 71 -1.23 4.29 -2.31
N TYR A 72 -1.63 3.03 -2.18
CA TYR A 72 -2.29 2.27 -3.22
C TYR A 72 -3.47 1.48 -2.63
N THR A 73 -4.43 1.15 -3.46
CA THR A 73 -5.48 0.17 -3.16
C THR A 73 -5.31 -1.04 -4.04
N LEU A 74 -5.39 -2.21 -3.42
CA LEU A 74 -5.41 -3.50 -4.08
C LEU A 74 -6.72 -4.20 -3.72
N GLN A 75 -7.65 -4.25 -4.68
CA GLN A 75 -8.90 -5.00 -4.55
C GLN A 75 -8.62 -6.50 -4.42
N TYR A 76 -9.46 -7.23 -3.68
CA TYR A 76 -9.29 -8.66 -3.51
C TYR A 76 -9.34 -9.39 -4.86
N GLY A 77 -8.32 -10.22 -5.14
CA GLY A 77 -8.18 -10.92 -6.43
C GLY A 77 -7.71 -10.06 -7.61
N ALA A 78 -7.52 -8.74 -7.43
CA ALA A 78 -7.06 -7.87 -8.50
C ALA A 78 -5.58 -8.09 -8.83
N LYS A 79 -5.23 -7.98 -10.11
CA LYS A 79 -3.85 -8.07 -10.63
C LYS A 79 -3.17 -6.71 -10.74
N GLU A 80 -3.86 -5.64 -10.40
CA GLU A 80 -3.37 -4.26 -10.48
C GLU A 80 -3.66 -3.51 -9.19
N ALA A 81 -2.69 -2.73 -8.73
CA ALA A 81 -2.86 -1.78 -7.65
C ALA A 81 -3.10 -0.38 -8.22
N LYS A 82 -4.11 0.31 -7.70
CA LYS A 82 -4.45 1.69 -8.10
C LYS A 82 -3.86 2.68 -7.11
N PRO A 83 -3.33 3.83 -7.55
CA PRO A 83 -2.95 4.90 -6.64
C PRO A 83 -4.14 5.30 -5.76
N TYR A 84 -3.88 5.53 -4.48
CA TYR A 84 -4.89 5.93 -3.51
C TYR A 84 -4.55 7.29 -2.93
N ASN A 85 -5.50 8.22 -2.99
CA ASN A 85 -5.32 9.53 -2.37
C ASN A 85 -5.65 9.44 -0.87
N MET A 86 -4.59 9.38 -0.06
CA MET A 86 -4.68 9.32 1.39
C MET A 86 -4.88 10.73 1.97
N THR A 87 -5.95 10.95 2.71
CA THR A 87 -6.20 12.18 3.46
C THR A 87 -5.95 11.96 4.95
N LEU A 88 -5.73 13.04 5.70
CA LEU A 88 -5.53 12.95 7.15
C LEU A 88 -6.73 12.29 7.87
N ALA A 89 -7.96 12.60 7.44
CA ALA A 89 -9.17 11.98 8.00
C ALA A 89 -9.20 10.46 7.80
N LYS A 90 -8.90 9.99 6.58
CA LYS A 90 -8.80 8.57 6.24
C LYS A 90 -7.67 7.87 6.99
N TRP A 91 -6.53 8.55 7.14
CA TRP A 91 -5.40 8.02 7.89
C TRP A 91 -5.74 7.82 9.38
N LYS A 92 -6.44 8.78 9.99
CA LYS A 92 -6.92 8.68 11.37
C LYS A 92 -7.93 7.53 11.53
N SER A 93 -8.89 7.41 10.61
CA SER A 93 -9.90 6.34 10.69
C SER A 93 -9.28 4.94 10.56
N MET A 94 -8.18 4.78 9.83
CA MET A 94 -7.47 3.50 9.69
C MET A 94 -6.54 3.16 10.86
N ASN A 95 -6.10 4.14 11.66
CA ASN A 95 -5.17 3.90 12.77
C ASN A 95 -5.83 3.89 14.14
N ASN A 96 -7.06 4.42 14.24
CA ASN A 96 -7.84 4.45 15.48
C ASN A 96 -8.80 3.26 15.59
N GLY A 97 -8.49 2.14 14.93
CA GLY A 97 -9.27 0.90 15.02
C GLY A 97 -9.19 0.27 16.39
#